data_AF-A0A5M8Q1C6-F1
#
_entry.id   AF-A0A5M8Q1C6-F1
#
_cell.length_a   1.000
_cell.length_b   1.000
_cell.length_c   1.000
_cell.angle_alpha   90.00
_cell.angle_beta   90.00
_cell.angle_gamma   90.00
#
_symmetry.space_group_name_H-M   'P 1'
#
loop_
_entity.id
_entity.type
_entity.pdbx_description
1 polymer ?
#
loop_
_entity_poly.entity_id
_entity_poly.type
_entity_poly.pdbx_seq_one_letter_code
_entity_poly.pdbx_strand_id
1 'polypeptide(L)'
;MVESSSDDILNGADTADVAFLVVGDPFGATTHTDLVLRARELDIPVQNIPNASIMSAIGNTGLQLYNFGQTVSMVFFTETWKPSSFYDRIKENRQIGLHTLVLLDIKVKEQSLENLARGRKIFEPPRYMTVAQCASQMLETEEERREGVYGPDSLAVGVARVGARDQKIAAGTLSQLSEVDMGSPLHSLVLLGSRAHDLERQYIREFAVDKRVFDSAWQHVYEDNGKQ
;
A
#
# COMPACT_ATOMS: atom_id res chain seq x y z
N MET A 1 4.34 20.21 -3.18
CA MET A 1 3.62 19.17 -2.42
C MET A 1 2.50 19.86 -1.66
N VAL A 2 1.45 19.17 -1.21
CA VAL A 2 0.32 19.84 -0.53
C VAL A 2 0.82 20.56 0.72
N GLU A 3 1.76 19.94 1.44
CA GLU A 3 2.34 20.46 2.68
C GLU A 3 3.21 21.71 2.49
N SER A 4 3.85 21.83 1.31
CA SER A 4 4.73 22.95 0.96
C SER A 4 3.99 24.13 0.33
N SER A 5 2.71 23.96 0.01
CA SER A 5 1.89 24.91 -0.74
C SER A 5 0.54 25.15 -0.06
N SER A 6 0.44 24.88 1.25
CA SER A 6 -0.78 25.09 2.03
C SER A 6 -1.26 26.53 1.95
N ASP A 7 -0.33 27.49 1.98
CA ASP A 7 -0.65 28.91 2.04
C ASP A 7 -1.33 29.35 0.75
N ASP A 8 -0.86 28.84 -0.39
CA ASP A 8 -1.48 29.08 -1.70
C ASP A 8 -2.87 28.44 -1.78
N ILE A 9 -3.07 27.25 -1.18
CA ILE A 9 -4.34 26.52 -1.20
C ILE A 9 -5.39 27.21 -0.31
N LEU A 10 -4.98 27.74 0.84
CA LEU A 10 -5.86 28.42 1.79
C LEU A 10 -6.07 29.90 1.46
N ASN A 11 -5.30 30.45 0.51
CA ASN A 11 -5.39 31.86 0.13
C ASN A 11 -6.80 32.21 -0.37
N GLY A 12 -7.44 33.18 0.27
CA GLY A 12 -8.79 33.64 -0.07
C GLY A 12 -9.92 32.70 0.37
N ALA A 13 -9.62 31.60 1.07
CA ALA A 13 -10.62 30.68 1.60
C ALA A 13 -11.39 31.25 2.81
N ASP A 14 -10.95 32.38 3.36
CA ASP A 14 -11.64 33.16 4.38
C ASP A 14 -12.79 34.02 3.81
N THR A 15 -12.74 34.30 2.51
CA THR A 15 -13.65 35.24 1.83
C THR A 15 -14.44 34.61 0.68
N ALA A 16 -14.07 33.42 0.22
CA ALA A 16 -14.75 32.69 -0.83
C ALA A 16 -14.73 31.17 -0.61
N ASP A 17 -15.69 30.47 -1.21
CA ASP A 17 -15.73 29.00 -1.20
C ASP A 17 -14.62 28.43 -2.09
N VAL A 18 -13.67 27.72 -1.48
CA VAL A 18 -12.54 27.06 -2.15
C VAL A 18 -12.69 25.54 -2.06
N ALA A 19 -12.57 24.85 -3.19
CA ALA A 19 -12.64 23.40 -3.26
C ALA A 19 -11.25 22.78 -3.53
N PHE A 20 -10.81 21.89 -2.65
CA PHE A 20 -9.57 21.12 -2.82
C PHE A 20 -9.91 19.67 -3.19
N LEU A 21 -9.67 19.31 -4.46
CA LEU A 21 -9.98 17.98 -4.99
C LEU A 21 -8.76 17.06 -4.94
N VAL A 22 -8.95 15.87 -4.40
CA VAL A 22 -7.91 14.85 -4.24
C VAL A 22 -8.37 13.50 -4.80
N VAL A 23 -7.41 12.65 -5.12
CA VAL A 23 -7.71 11.27 -5.55
C VAL A 23 -8.10 10.45 -4.33
N GLY A 24 -9.23 9.75 -4.44
CA GLY A 24 -9.74 8.89 -3.38
C GLY A 24 -10.37 9.69 -2.25
N ASP A 25 -10.15 9.26 -1.02
CA ASP A 25 -10.67 9.92 0.18
C ASP A 25 -9.64 10.89 0.78
N PRO A 26 -10.05 12.10 1.20
CA PRO A 26 -9.14 13.09 1.78
C PRO A 26 -8.31 12.61 2.96
N PHE A 27 -8.75 11.61 3.73
CA PHE A 27 -8.07 11.13 4.95
C PHE A 27 -7.69 9.65 4.90
N GLY A 28 -7.96 8.94 3.79
CA GLY A 28 -7.76 7.49 3.71
C GLY A 28 -6.30 7.03 3.88
N ALA A 29 -5.34 7.81 3.39
CA ALA A 29 -3.90 7.50 3.48
C ALA A 29 -3.05 8.73 3.12
N THR A 30 -3.42 9.89 3.66
CA THR A 30 -2.81 11.18 3.30
C THR A 30 -2.40 11.94 4.55
N THR A 31 -1.62 12.99 4.36
CA THR A 31 -1.23 13.97 5.37
C THR A 31 -2.16 15.19 5.42
N HIS A 32 -3.31 15.16 4.72
CA HIS A 32 -4.18 16.34 4.57
C HIS A 32 -4.82 16.82 5.87
N THR A 33 -4.77 16.02 6.95
CA THR A 33 -5.10 16.48 8.30
C THR A 33 -4.29 17.72 8.70
N ASP A 34 -3.02 17.82 8.28
CA ASP A 34 -2.19 19.01 8.52
C ASP A 34 -2.79 20.27 7.86
N LEU A 35 -3.27 20.15 6.61
CA LEU A 35 -3.94 21.25 5.92
C LEU A 35 -5.20 21.72 6.68
N VAL A 36 -5.98 20.78 7.22
CA VAL A 36 -7.17 21.09 8.03
C VAL A 36 -6.80 21.76 9.34
N LEU A 37 -5.70 21.36 9.97
CA LEU A 37 -5.21 22.02 11.19
C LEU A 37 -4.80 23.47 10.90
N ARG A 38 -4.03 23.72 9.83
CA ARG A 38 -3.65 25.08 9.41
C ARG A 38 -4.87 25.95 9.08
N ALA A 39 -5.86 25.41 8.40
CA ALA A 39 -7.11 26.12 8.12
C ALA A 39 -7.82 26.54 9.42
N ARG A 40 -7.85 25.66 10.42
CA ARG A 40 -8.45 25.97 11.74
C ARG A 40 -7.67 27.02 12.51
N GLU A 41 -6.33 27.03 12.43
CA GLU A 41 -5.50 28.08 13.03
C GLU A 41 -5.76 29.47 12.44
N LEU A 42 -6.27 29.52 11.21
CA LEU A 42 -6.68 30.73 10.51
C LEU A 42 -8.19 31.02 10.60
N ASP A 43 -8.93 30.30 11.46
CA ASP A 43 -10.38 30.38 11.60
C ASP A 43 -11.17 30.16 10.29
N ILE A 44 -10.58 29.45 9.32
CA ILE A 44 -11.24 29.10 8.06
C ILE A 44 -12.15 27.87 8.28
N PRO A 45 -13.46 27.95 8.01
CA PRO A 45 -14.36 26.80 8.09
C PRO A 45 -14.00 25.74 7.04
N VAL A 46 -13.89 24.48 7.47
CA VAL A 46 -13.59 23.35 6.58
C VAL A 46 -14.72 22.33 6.62
N GLN A 47 -15.23 21.98 5.43
CA GLN A 47 -16.14 20.84 5.25
C GLN A 47 -15.41 19.70 4.53
N ASN A 48 -15.44 18.50 5.11
CA ASN A 48 -14.94 17.31 4.44
C ASN A 48 -16.06 16.60 3.67
N ILE A 49 -15.77 16.21 2.43
CA ILE A 49 -16.65 15.38 1.60
C ILE A 49 -15.94 14.04 1.36
N PRO A 50 -16.37 12.96 2.04
CA PRO A 50 -15.72 11.66 1.91
C PRO A 50 -15.97 11.02 0.54
N ASN A 51 -15.08 10.11 0.14
CA ASN A 51 -15.20 9.37 -1.11
C ASN A 51 -14.66 7.93 -0.96
N ALA A 52 -14.67 7.13 -2.02
CA ALA A 52 -14.06 5.81 -2.03
C ALA A 52 -12.55 5.90 -1.75
N SER A 53 -12.05 5.05 -0.86
CA SER A 53 -10.63 4.92 -0.51
C SER A 53 -10.11 3.54 -0.86
N ILE A 54 -8.81 3.42 -1.16
CA ILE A 54 -8.15 2.10 -1.28
C ILE A 54 -8.33 1.27 0.00
N MET A 55 -8.40 1.93 1.17
CA MET A 55 -8.60 1.30 2.47
C MET A 55 -9.89 0.46 2.54
N SER A 56 -10.97 0.94 1.90
CA SER A 56 -12.23 0.20 1.81
C SER A 56 -12.33 -0.63 0.53
N ALA A 57 -11.82 -0.10 -0.59
CA ALA A 57 -11.92 -0.74 -1.89
C ALA A 57 -11.08 -2.02 -2.00
N ILE A 58 -10.09 -2.21 -1.10
CA ILE A 58 -9.33 -3.46 -1.04
C ILE A 58 -10.21 -4.68 -0.72
N GLY A 59 -11.43 -4.48 -0.21
CA GLY A 59 -12.43 -5.55 -0.06
C GLY A 59 -12.79 -6.24 -1.38
N ASN A 60 -12.48 -5.64 -2.54
CA ASN A 60 -12.57 -6.30 -3.85
C ASN A 60 -11.66 -7.53 -3.99
N THR A 61 -10.69 -7.71 -3.09
CA THR A 61 -9.90 -8.95 -2.99
C THR A 61 -10.69 -10.13 -2.40
N GLY A 62 -11.90 -9.89 -1.87
CA GLY A 62 -12.68 -10.89 -1.14
C GLY A 62 -12.18 -11.11 0.30
N LEU A 63 -11.08 -10.47 0.69
CA LEU A 63 -10.60 -10.45 2.06
C LEU A 63 -11.51 -9.57 2.93
N GLN A 64 -11.79 -10.04 4.13
CA GLN A 64 -12.67 -9.44 5.10
C GLN A 64 -12.01 -8.22 5.70
N LEU A 65 -12.57 -7.03 5.46
CA LEU A 65 -12.01 -5.75 5.91
C LEU A 65 -11.79 -5.70 7.44
N TYR A 66 -12.62 -6.39 8.22
CA TYR A 66 -12.48 -6.46 9.67
C TYR A 66 -11.29 -7.30 10.15
N ASN A 67 -10.69 -8.11 9.26
CA ASN A 67 -9.47 -8.88 9.51
C ASN A 67 -8.21 -8.15 9.05
N PHE A 68 -8.27 -6.87 8.66
CA PHE A 68 -7.08 -6.07 8.37
C PHE A 68 -6.56 -5.38 9.63
N GLY A 69 -5.25 -5.45 9.85
CA GLY A 69 -4.56 -4.76 10.91
C GLY A 69 -4.04 -3.38 10.48
N GLN A 70 -2.95 -2.94 11.10
CA GLN A 70 -2.32 -1.68 10.74
C GLN A 70 -1.84 -1.69 9.29
N THR A 71 -2.26 -0.70 8.49
CA THR A 71 -1.75 -0.48 7.14
C THR A 71 -0.33 0.10 7.19
N VAL A 72 0.53 -0.34 6.27
CA VAL A 72 1.93 0.11 6.18
C VAL A 72 2.23 0.67 4.78
N SER A 73 3.33 1.40 4.66
CA SER A 73 3.82 1.89 3.37
C SER A 73 5.20 1.30 3.07
N MET A 74 5.36 0.77 1.85
CA MET A 74 6.65 0.36 1.31
C MET A 74 7.23 1.53 0.51
N VAL A 75 8.49 1.87 0.79
CA VAL A 75 9.24 2.93 0.08
C VAL A 75 10.29 2.33 -0.83
N PHE A 76 10.66 3.01 -1.90
CA PHE A 76 11.74 2.52 -2.77
C PHE A 76 13.06 2.40 -2.02
N PHE A 77 13.69 1.24 -2.11
CA PHE A 77 15.06 1.05 -1.67
C PHE A 77 16.04 1.74 -2.60
N THR A 78 17.12 2.24 -2.02
CA THR A 78 18.31 2.68 -2.74
C THR A 78 19.50 1.84 -2.30
N GLU A 79 20.63 1.96 -3.00
CA GLU A 79 21.85 1.24 -2.66
C GLU A 79 22.32 1.50 -1.21
N THR A 80 22.05 2.71 -0.70
CA THR A 80 22.53 3.16 0.62
C THR A 80 21.42 3.31 1.66
N TRP A 81 20.16 3.13 1.28
CA TRP A 81 19.02 3.34 2.18
C TRP A 81 17.91 2.32 1.92
N LYS A 82 17.77 1.38 2.87
CA LYS A 82 16.78 0.29 2.86
C LYS A 82 16.05 0.25 4.21
N PRO A 83 15.08 1.16 4.44
CA PRO A 83 14.39 1.22 5.71
C PRO A 83 13.48 -0.01 5.88
N SER A 84 13.53 -0.64 7.05
CA SER A 84 12.74 -1.85 7.37
C SER A 84 11.71 -1.61 8.47
N SER A 85 11.37 -0.35 8.77
CA SER A 85 10.40 -0.02 9.84
C SER A 85 8.99 -0.56 9.60
N PHE A 86 8.62 -0.81 8.33
CA PHE A 86 7.36 -1.47 7.97
C PHE A 86 7.29 -2.92 8.49
N TYR A 87 8.44 -3.59 8.62
CA TYR A 87 8.53 -5.02 8.94
C TYR A 87 7.98 -5.32 10.33
N ASP A 88 8.30 -4.48 11.32
CA ASP A 88 7.84 -4.66 12.70
C ASP A 88 6.31 -4.56 12.81
N ARG A 89 5.70 -3.65 12.04
CA ARG A 89 4.23 -3.50 11.98
C ARG A 89 3.54 -4.66 11.26
N ILE A 90 4.13 -5.13 10.16
CA ILE A 90 3.67 -6.35 9.48
C ILE A 90 3.72 -7.54 10.44
N LYS A 91 4.80 -7.67 11.22
CA LYS A 91 4.97 -8.71 12.23
C LYS A 91 3.91 -8.64 13.31
N GLU A 92 3.62 -7.45 13.84
CA GLU A 92 2.53 -7.23 14.82
C GLU A 92 1.20 -7.76 14.29
N ASN A 93 0.81 -7.37 13.06
CA ASN A 93 -0.42 -7.87 12.43
C ASN A 93 -0.41 -9.40 12.26
N ARG A 94 0.70 -9.94 11.76
CA ARG A 94 0.85 -11.39 11.50
C ARG A 94 0.71 -12.20 12.79
N GLN A 95 1.27 -11.74 13.91
CA GLN A 95 1.20 -12.41 15.21
C GLN A 95 -0.23 -12.58 15.72
N ILE A 96 -1.10 -11.60 15.46
CA ILE A 96 -2.53 -11.67 15.83
C ILE A 96 -3.41 -12.17 14.68
N GLY A 97 -2.79 -12.58 13.57
CA GLY A 97 -3.44 -13.23 12.43
C GLY A 97 -4.20 -12.31 11.49
N LEU A 98 -3.91 -11.01 11.51
CA LEU A 98 -4.55 -10.02 10.63
C LEU A 98 -3.83 -9.88 9.28
N HIS A 99 -4.60 -9.56 8.25
CA HIS A 99 -4.08 -9.12 6.95
C HIS A 99 -3.39 -7.77 7.08
N THR A 100 -2.41 -7.53 6.21
CA THR A 100 -1.75 -6.22 6.14
C THR A 100 -1.89 -5.64 4.74
N LEU A 101 -2.56 -4.50 4.62
CA LEU A 101 -2.50 -3.68 3.42
C LEU A 101 -1.16 -2.95 3.39
N VAL A 102 -0.43 -3.09 2.28
CA VAL A 102 0.83 -2.42 1.99
C VAL A 102 0.58 -1.43 0.85
N LEU A 103 0.64 -0.15 1.19
CA LEU A 103 0.61 0.95 0.22
C LEU A 103 2.00 1.10 -0.40
N LEU A 104 2.04 1.32 -1.71
CA LEU A 104 3.30 1.32 -2.46
C LEU A 104 3.73 2.73 -2.83
N ASP A 105 5.04 2.98 -2.77
CA ASP A 105 5.62 4.29 -2.95
C ASP A 105 5.24 4.95 -4.28
N ILE A 106 5.09 6.27 -4.22
CA ILE A 106 4.81 7.12 -5.36
C ILE A 106 5.79 8.29 -5.34
N LYS A 107 6.74 8.27 -6.27
CA LYS A 107 7.71 9.34 -6.46
C LYS A 107 7.28 10.22 -7.62
N VAL A 108 6.62 11.33 -7.31
CA VAL A 108 6.19 12.34 -8.27
C VAL A 108 6.89 13.66 -7.99
N LYS A 109 7.30 14.37 -9.05
CA LYS A 109 7.98 15.68 -8.94
C LYS A 109 9.23 15.64 -8.05
N GLU A 110 9.97 14.54 -8.06
CA GLU A 110 11.30 14.50 -7.41
C GLU A 110 12.35 15.14 -8.31
N GLN A 111 13.33 15.81 -7.70
CA GLN A 111 14.54 16.27 -8.39
C GLN A 111 15.67 15.28 -8.07
N SER A 112 16.54 15.01 -9.03
CA SER A 112 17.77 14.28 -8.74
C SER A 112 18.63 15.06 -7.73
N LEU A 113 19.44 14.35 -6.94
CA LEU A 113 20.38 14.98 -6.00
C LEU A 113 21.28 16.02 -6.70
N GLU A 114 21.69 15.74 -7.93
CA GLU A 114 22.49 16.67 -8.75
C GLU A 114 21.69 17.94 -9.13
N ASN A 115 20.45 17.78 -9.58
CA ASN A 115 19.60 18.92 -9.95
C ASN A 115 19.27 19.76 -8.72
N LEU A 116 18.98 19.11 -7.59
CA LEU A 116 18.72 19.77 -6.31
C LEU A 116 19.95 20.56 -5.83
N ALA A 117 21.13 19.92 -5.81
CA ALA A 117 22.38 20.55 -5.39
C ALA A 117 22.77 21.76 -6.27
N ARG A 118 22.32 21.77 -7.53
CA ARG A 118 22.54 22.88 -8.48
C ARG A 118 21.37 23.88 -8.55
N GLY A 119 20.35 23.73 -7.72
CA GLY A 119 19.15 24.58 -7.72
C GLY A 119 18.33 24.53 -9.02
N ARG A 120 18.50 23.48 -9.83
CA ARG A 120 17.81 23.31 -11.11
C ARG A 120 16.45 22.65 -10.86
N LYS A 121 15.37 23.35 -11.21
CA LYS A 121 13.99 22.84 -11.12
C LYS A 121 13.67 21.84 -12.24
N ILE A 122 14.46 20.79 -12.36
CA ILE A 122 14.27 19.71 -13.33
C ILE A 122 13.77 18.49 -12.55
N PHE A 123 12.56 18.04 -12.90
CA PHE A 123 11.88 16.95 -12.24
C PHE A 123 12.05 15.65 -13.02
N GLU A 124 12.30 14.57 -12.30
CA GLU A 124 12.35 13.22 -12.83
C GLU A 124 10.94 12.75 -13.24
N PRO A 125 10.84 11.81 -14.20
CA PRO A 125 9.59 11.14 -14.53
C PRO A 125 8.95 10.50 -13.28
N PRO A 126 7.62 10.52 -13.15
CA PRO A 126 6.92 9.82 -12.08
C PRO A 126 7.29 8.34 -12.01
N ARG A 127 7.63 7.86 -10.81
CA ARG A 127 7.88 6.45 -10.54
C ARG A 127 6.83 5.94 -9.56
N TYR A 128 6.22 4.82 -9.89
CA TYR A 128 5.22 4.15 -9.07
C TYR A 128 5.73 2.75 -8.78
N MET A 129 5.79 2.39 -7.50
CA MET A 129 6.28 1.08 -7.10
C MET A 129 5.29 0.00 -7.54
N THR A 130 5.80 -1.08 -8.12
CA THR A 130 5.00 -2.22 -8.55
C THR A 130 4.83 -3.26 -7.44
N VAL A 131 3.83 -4.14 -7.56
CA VAL A 131 3.69 -5.34 -6.72
C VAL A 131 4.97 -6.17 -6.75
N ALA A 132 5.56 -6.36 -7.93
CA ALA A 132 6.81 -7.08 -8.11
C ALA A 132 7.96 -6.47 -7.30
N GLN A 133 8.18 -5.17 -7.40
CA GLN A 133 9.22 -4.47 -6.63
C GLN A 133 8.96 -4.57 -5.12
N CYS A 134 7.72 -4.39 -4.68
CA CYS A 134 7.36 -4.54 -3.27
C CYS A 134 7.64 -5.96 -2.77
N ALA A 135 7.24 -6.99 -3.51
CA ALA A 135 7.48 -8.38 -3.14
C ALA A 135 8.98 -8.69 -3.06
N SER A 136 9.78 -8.24 -4.04
CA SER A 136 11.24 -8.39 -3.99
C SER A 136 11.86 -7.70 -2.78
N GLN A 137 11.47 -6.45 -2.48
CA GLN A 137 12.00 -5.71 -1.31
C GLN A 137 11.58 -6.37 0.02
N MET A 138 10.40 -6.99 0.10
CA MET A 138 10.00 -7.74 1.28
C MET A 138 10.82 -9.01 1.47
N LEU A 139 11.09 -9.75 0.39
CA LEU A 139 11.95 -10.94 0.44
C LEU A 139 13.38 -10.57 0.85
N GLU A 140 13.93 -9.51 0.27
CA GLU A 140 15.23 -8.95 0.66
C GLU A 140 15.27 -8.60 2.16
N THR A 141 14.22 -7.94 2.66
CA THR A 141 14.11 -7.58 4.08
C THR A 141 14.01 -8.83 4.97
N GLU A 142 13.25 -9.86 4.56
CA GLU A 142 13.18 -11.12 5.30
C GLU A 142 14.52 -11.86 5.31
N GLU A 143 15.28 -11.86 4.22
CA GLU A 143 16.61 -12.48 4.16
C GLU A 143 17.63 -11.81 5.11
N GLU A 144 17.49 -10.50 5.29
CA GLU A 144 18.28 -9.71 6.24
C GLU A 144 17.82 -9.91 7.70
N ARG A 145 16.50 -9.84 7.96
CA ARG A 145 15.92 -9.90 9.32
C ARG A 145 15.85 -11.32 9.87
N ARG A 146 15.52 -12.31 9.04
CA ARG A 146 15.40 -13.75 9.34
C ARG A 146 14.50 -14.05 10.54
N GLU A 147 13.41 -13.31 10.67
CA GLU A 147 12.46 -13.49 11.78
C GLU A 147 11.29 -14.40 11.41
N GLY A 148 11.22 -14.87 10.16
CA GLY A 148 10.23 -15.82 9.69
C GLY A 148 8.83 -15.23 9.58
N VAL A 149 8.71 -13.93 9.26
CA VAL A 149 7.41 -13.26 9.23
C VAL A 149 6.69 -13.51 7.90
N TYR A 150 7.37 -13.24 6.77
CA TYR A 150 6.89 -13.57 5.42
C TYR A 150 8.06 -13.97 4.52
N GLY A 151 8.13 -15.25 4.16
CA GLY A 151 9.15 -15.80 3.26
C GLY A 151 8.67 -16.03 1.81
N PRO A 152 9.50 -16.65 0.96
CA PRO A 152 9.21 -16.90 -0.46
C PRO A 152 7.86 -17.57 -0.72
N ASP A 153 7.46 -18.51 0.13
CA ASP A 153 6.23 -19.29 0.01
C ASP A 153 5.01 -18.66 0.71
N SER A 154 5.19 -17.51 1.36
CA SER A 154 4.08 -16.84 2.03
C SER A 154 3.11 -16.25 1.01
N LEU A 155 1.81 -16.44 1.24
CA LEU A 155 0.77 -15.98 0.33
C LEU A 155 0.48 -14.49 0.51
N ALA A 156 0.27 -13.81 -0.61
CA ALA A 156 -0.14 -12.43 -0.68
C ALA A 156 -1.06 -12.20 -1.90
N VAL A 157 -1.69 -11.03 -1.94
CA VAL A 157 -2.55 -10.60 -3.05
C VAL A 157 -2.04 -9.27 -3.58
N GLY A 158 -1.54 -9.27 -4.80
CA GLY A 158 -1.27 -8.05 -5.55
C GLY A 158 -2.55 -7.51 -6.16
N VAL A 159 -2.76 -6.21 -6.08
CA VAL A 159 -3.86 -5.52 -6.77
C VAL A 159 -3.34 -4.34 -7.59
N ALA A 160 -4.01 -4.08 -8.71
CA ALA A 160 -3.73 -2.93 -9.55
C ALA A 160 -5.01 -2.27 -10.00
N ARG A 161 -5.01 -0.92 -10.00
CA ARG A 161 -6.10 -0.08 -10.51
C ARG A 161 -7.44 -0.45 -9.91
N VAL A 162 -7.47 -0.62 -8.57
CA VAL A 162 -8.69 -1.00 -7.85
C VAL A 162 -9.81 0.01 -8.13
N GLY A 163 -10.98 -0.48 -8.53
CA GLY A 163 -12.14 0.33 -8.94
C GLY A 163 -12.15 0.73 -10.42
N ALA A 164 -11.07 0.52 -11.19
CA ALA A 164 -11.05 0.75 -12.62
C ALA A 164 -11.67 -0.42 -13.40
N ARG A 165 -12.08 -0.18 -14.65
CA ARG A 165 -12.65 -1.23 -15.54
C ARG A 165 -11.64 -2.34 -15.84
N ASP A 166 -10.36 -2.01 -15.82
CA ASP A 166 -9.25 -2.92 -16.08
C ASP A 166 -8.47 -3.24 -14.80
N GLN A 167 -9.15 -3.19 -13.64
CA GLN A 167 -8.63 -3.67 -12.36
C GLN A 167 -8.03 -5.08 -12.51
N LYS A 168 -6.89 -5.32 -11.88
CA LYS A 168 -6.29 -6.66 -11.79
C LYS A 168 -6.07 -7.08 -10.35
N ILE A 169 -6.26 -8.36 -10.10
CA ILE A 169 -5.98 -9.04 -8.83
C ILE A 169 -5.16 -10.28 -9.17
N ALA A 170 -4.08 -10.50 -8.42
CA ALA A 170 -3.26 -11.71 -8.51
C ALA A 170 -2.93 -12.21 -7.11
N ALA A 171 -3.28 -13.46 -6.81
CA ALA A 171 -2.91 -14.14 -5.57
C ALA A 171 -1.77 -15.11 -5.83
N GLY A 172 -0.81 -15.20 -4.92
CA GLY A 172 0.32 -16.10 -5.10
C GLY A 172 1.31 -16.00 -3.97
N THR A 173 2.38 -16.79 -4.05
CA THR A 173 3.49 -16.64 -3.12
C THR A 173 4.24 -15.35 -3.39
N LEU A 174 4.99 -14.83 -2.41
CA LEU A 174 5.82 -13.65 -2.61
C LEU A 174 6.83 -13.84 -3.75
N SER A 175 7.37 -15.05 -3.92
CA SER A 175 8.24 -15.37 -5.06
C SER A 175 7.52 -15.29 -6.41
N GLN A 176 6.25 -15.68 -6.50
CA GLN A 176 5.49 -15.51 -7.74
C GLN A 176 5.16 -14.05 -7.99
N LEU A 177 4.80 -13.31 -6.93
CA LEU A 177 4.45 -11.91 -7.04
C LEU A 177 5.64 -11.00 -7.33
N SER A 178 6.88 -11.38 -7.00
CA SER A 178 8.08 -10.64 -7.41
C SER A 178 8.32 -10.64 -8.93
N GLU A 179 7.62 -11.49 -9.67
CA GLU A 179 7.78 -11.64 -11.13
C GLU A 179 6.50 -11.26 -11.91
N VAL A 180 5.39 -10.96 -11.21
CA VAL A 180 4.09 -10.75 -11.85
C VAL A 180 3.97 -9.36 -12.50
N ASP A 181 3.45 -9.34 -13.74
CA ASP A 181 3.08 -8.09 -14.41
C ASP A 181 1.61 -7.72 -14.17
N MET A 182 1.41 -6.74 -13.30
CA MET A 182 0.08 -6.18 -12.99
C MET A 182 -0.33 -5.05 -13.95
N GLY A 183 0.53 -4.68 -14.91
CA GLY A 183 0.32 -3.59 -15.84
C GLY A 183 0.52 -2.21 -15.21
N SER A 184 -0.30 -1.24 -15.62
CA SER A 184 -0.15 0.15 -15.21
C SER A 184 -0.55 0.41 -13.75
N PRO A 185 0.11 1.38 -13.07
CA PRO A 185 -0.20 1.78 -11.71
C PRO A 185 -1.64 2.35 -11.56
N LEU A 186 -2.19 2.53 -10.35
CA LEU A 186 -1.57 2.33 -9.03
C LEU A 186 -1.69 0.89 -8.53
N HIS A 187 -0.68 0.43 -7.79
CA HIS A 187 -0.58 -0.92 -7.23
C HIS A 187 -0.67 -0.90 -5.70
N SER A 188 -1.13 -1.99 -5.12
CA SER A 188 -1.05 -2.28 -3.67
C SER A 188 -0.83 -3.77 -3.46
N LEU A 189 -0.30 -4.14 -2.30
CA LEU A 189 -0.10 -5.54 -1.92
C LEU A 189 -0.83 -5.81 -0.61
N VAL A 190 -1.45 -6.98 -0.49
CA VAL A 190 -2.01 -7.46 0.77
C VAL A 190 -1.28 -8.71 1.20
N LEU A 191 -0.69 -8.67 2.39
CA LEU A 191 -0.11 -9.85 3.04
C LEU A 191 -1.21 -10.60 3.79
N LEU A 192 -1.28 -11.92 3.59
CA LEU A 192 -2.30 -12.72 4.27
C LEU A 192 -1.97 -12.93 5.76
N GLY A 193 -2.92 -12.60 6.63
CA GLY A 193 -2.90 -13.01 8.03
C GLY A 193 -3.07 -14.52 8.19
N SER A 194 -2.67 -15.06 9.35
CA SER A 194 -2.80 -16.49 9.65
C SER A 194 -4.24 -16.93 9.95
N ARG A 195 -5.16 -16.00 10.26
CA ARG A 195 -6.59 -16.28 10.51
C ARG A 195 -7.47 -16.17 9.26
N ALA A 196 -6.86 -16.17 8.08
CA ALA A 196 -7.58 -16.11 6.82
C ALA A 196 -8.62 -17.26 6.73
N HIS A 197 -9.87 -16.91 6.48
CA HIS A 197 -11.00 -17.83 6.48
C HIS A 197 -11.07 -18.65 5.18
N ASP A 198 -11.66 -19.85 5.22
CA ASP A 198 -11.81 -20.71 4.04
C ASP A 198 -12.57 -20.05 2.88
N LEU A 199 -13.53 -19.18 3.19
CA LEU A 199 -14.22 -18.38 2.17
C LEU A 199 -13.31 -17.37 1.49
N GLU A 200 -12.41 -16.73 2.25
CA GLU A 200 -11.42 -15.81 1.70
C GLU A 200 -10.45 -16.57 0.79
N ARG A 201 -9.99 -17.75 1.23
CA ARG A 201 -9.19 -18.68 0.42
C ARG A 201 -9.87 -19.02 -0.90
N GLN A 202 -11.12 -19.48 -0.84
CA GLN A 202 -11.87 -19.89 -2.03
C GLN A 202 -11.99 -18.75 -3.04
N TYR A 203 -12.20 -17.53 -2.56
CA TYR A 203 -12.28 -16.34 -3.40
C TYR A 203 -10.93 -16.01 -4.06
N ILE A 204 -9.87 -15.81 -3.25
CA ILE A 204 -8.56 -15.38 -3.78
C ILE A 204 -7.91 -16.45 -4.66
N ARG A 205 -8.23 -17.73 -4.44
CA ARG A 205 -7.72 -18.85 -5.25
C ARG A 205 -8.12 -18.73 -6.73
N GLU A 206 -9.23 -18.09 -7.05
CA GLU A 206 -9.63 -17.85 -8.44
C GLU A 206 -8.75 -16.82 -9.16
N PHE A 207 -7.96 -16.05 -8.39
CA PHE A 207 -6.96 -15.11 -8.89
C PHE A 207 -5.53 -15.66 -8.74
N ALA A 208 -5.36 -16.95 -8.43
CA ALA A 208 -4.05 -17.54 -8.21
C ALA A 208 -3.20 -17.51 -9.49
N VAL A 209 -1.95 -17.05 -9.37
CA VAL A 209 -0.94 -17.12 -10.46
C VAL A 209 -0.72 -18.57 -10.88
N ASP A 210 -0.60 -19.48 -9.91
CA ASP A 210 -0.66 -20.93 -10.10
C ASP A 210 -1.48 -21.55 -8.97
N LYS A 211 -2.62 -22.17 -9.32
CA LYS A 211 -3.54 -22.79 -8.34
C LYS A 211 -2.88 -23.92 -7.54
N ARG A 212 -1.94 -24.68 -8.12
CA ARG A 212 -1.24 -25.79 -7.42
C ARG A 212 -0.27 -25.26 -6.38
N VAL A 213 0.53 -24.25 -6.76
CA VAL A 213 1.46 -23.60 -5.84
C VAL A 213 0.69 -22.92 -4.71
N PHE A 214 -0.42 -22.23 -5.04
CA PHE A 214 -1.30 -21.61 -4.06
C PHE A 214 -1.84 -22.63 -3.04
N ASP A 215 -2.39 -23.75 -3.51
CA ASP A 215 -2.94 -24.78 -2.63
C ASP A 215 -1.87 -25.40 -1.72
N SER A 216 -0.67 -25.66 -2.26
CA SER A 216 0.46 -26.17 -1.48
C SER A 216 0.92 -25.18 -0.41
N ALA A 217 1.06 -23.90 -0.76
CA ALA A 217 1.47 -22.86 0.17
C ALA A 217 0.41 -22.64 1.27
N TRP A 218 -0.87 -22.70 0.91
CA TRP A 218 -1.97 -22.59 1.86
C TRP A 218 -1.90 -23.68 2.94
N GLN A 219 -1.74 -24.95 2.52
CA GLN A 219 -1.65 -26.09 3.44
C GLN A 219 -0.48 -25.95 4.41
N HIS A 220 0.71 -25.63 3.90
CA HIS A 220 1.92 -25.57 4.72
C HIS A 220 2.01 -24.37 5.65
N VAL A 221 1.47 -23.22 5.25
CA VAL A 221 1.67 -21.95 5.97
C VAL A 221 0.45 -21.53 6.80
N TYR A 222 -0.77 -21.96 6.42
CA TYR A 222 -2.01 -21.44 7.01
C TYR A 222 -2.90 -22.51 7.66
N GLU A 223 -2.91 -23.77 7.19
CA GLU A 223 -3.72 -24.83 7.83
C GLU A 223 -3.05 -25.42 9.09
N ASP A 224 -1.72 -25.59 9.10
CA ASP A 224 -1.00 -26.18 10.24
C ASP A 224 -0.88 -25.23 11.45
N ASN A 225 -1.00 -23.92 11.25
CA ASN A 225 -0.95 -22.92 12.31
C ASN A 225 -2.30 -22.69 13.02
N GLY A 226 -3.40 -23.28 12.53
CA GLY A 226 -4.76 -23.13 13.09
C GLY A 226 -5.16 -24.21 14.10
N LYS A 227 -4.26 -25.15 14.45
CA LYS A 227 -4.53 -26.29 15.35
C LYS A 227 -3.85 -26.18 16.73
N GLN A 228 -3.45 -24.98 17.17
CA GLN A 228 -2.99 -24.74 18.55
C GLN A 228 -4.03 -24.00 19.37
#